data_AF-A0A1H9Y3Z2-F1
#
_entry.id   AF-A0A1H9Y3Z2-F1
#
_cell.length_a   1.000
_cell.length_b   1.000
_cell.length_c   1.000
_cell.angle_alpha   90.00
_cell.angle_beta   90.00
_cell.angle_gamma   90.00
#
_symmetry.space_group_name_H-M   'P 1'
#
loop_
_entity.id
_entity.type
_entity.pdbx_description
1 polymer ?
#
loop_
_entity_poly.entity_id
_entity_poly.type
_entity_poly.pdbx_seq_one_letter_code
_entity_poly.pdbx_strand_id
1 'polypeptide(L)'
;MTKKRVTFLAIIAILIVTFYLVYLFYFSKPTNFPTDEQLVEKINEVYPQARVETILDSFTLDQEHVYVPFKSHDNEYGTSYWVWEKHKWKPMYIDSVGEPRFWKIDPKDPSRSYIIWNVHPDDQVTGANFYLIRDRNYHISYDVNEYIPRVQMEEYVDFEEKSYGVLELPDDWRSFLSQSTNVSAAQNSEMPFLSISDVHTSIGWMPLDDNQEMTFPENSVNGHGFINGEIVLDFVLTMEEFDLEK
;
A
#
# COMPACT_ATOMS: atom_id res chain seq x y z
N MET A 1 -57.84 17.86 -0.23
CA MET A 1 -57.10 16.59 -0.48
C MET A 1 -57.64 15.52 0.46
N THR A 2 -57.86 14.29 -0.01
CA THR A 2 -58.29 13.18 0.85
C THR A 2 -57.13 12.80 1.79
N LYS A 3 -57.41 12.49 3.07
CA LYS A 3 -56.38 12.14 4.08
C LYS A 3 -55.35 11.12 3.55
N LYS A 4 -55.79 10.16 2.74
CA LYS A 4 -54.94 9.15 2.07
C LYS A 4 -53.85 9.76 1.16
N ARG A 5 -54.15 10.83 0.43
CA ARG A 5 -53.17 11.51 -0.45
C ARG A 5 -52.12 12.29 0.35
N VAL A 6 -52.52 12.88 1.48
CA VAL A 6 -51.59 13.61 2.37
C VAL A 6 -50.64 12.63 3.07
N THR A 7 -51.15 11.50 3.58
CA THR A 7 -50.31 10.45 4.18
C THR A 7 -49.35 9.83 3.16
N PHE A 8 -49.80 9.59 1.93
CA PHE A 8 -48.95 9.08 0.86
C PHE A 8 -47.81 10.04 0.49
N LEU A 9 -48.11 11.34 0.36
CA LEU A 9 -47.09 12.37 0.14
C LEU A 9 -46.09 12.49 1.29
N ALA A 10 -46.55 12.36 2.54
CA ALA A 10 -45.68 12.36 3.71
C ALA A 10 -44.71 11.17 3.72
N ILE A 11 -45.18 9.97 3.36
CA ILE A 11 -44.33 8.77 3.27
C ILE A 11 -43.27 8.93 2.17
N ILE A 12 -43.65 9.48 1.00
CA ILE A 12 -42.70 9.76 -0.09
C ILE A 12 -41.66 10.78 0.36
N ALA A 13 -42.07 11.86 1.04
CA ALA A 13 -41.14 12.85 1.55
C ALA A 13 -40.14 12.24 2.55
N ILE A 14 -40.62 11.39 3.46
CA ILE A 14 -39.77 10.65 4.41
C ILE A 14 -38.79 9.75 3.66
N LEU A 15 -39.26 8.98 2.66
CA LEU A 15 -38.38 8.13 1.86
C LEU A 15 -37.30 8.93 1.14
N ILE A 16 -37.65 10.06 0.51
CA ILE A 16 -36.69 10.93 -0.18
C ILE A 16 -35.64 11.45 0.81
N VAL A 17 -36.05 11.92 1.99
CA VAL A 17 -35.12 12.39 3.03
C VAL A 17 -34.22 11.25 3.51
N THR A 18 -34.75 10.06 3.75
CA THR A 18 -33.96 8.89 4.15
C THR A 18 -32.96 8.51 3.06
N PHE A 19 -33.37 8.44 1.78
CA PHE A 19 -32.45 8.17 0.68
C PHE A 19 -31.37 9.24 0.54
N TYR A 20 -31.73 10.51 0.74
CA TYR A 20 -30.76 11.61 0.71
C TYR A 20 -29.74 11.52 1.85
N LEU A 21 -30.18 11.21 3.07
CA LEU A 21 -29.29 11.02 4.22
C LEU A 21 -28.37 9.80 4.02
N VAL A 22 -28.89 8.70 3.50
CA VAL A 22 -28.08 7.53 3.13
C VAL A 22 -27.08 7.92 2.04
N TYR A 23 -27.50 8.66 1.02
CA TYR A 23 -26.61 9.11 -0.05
C TYR A 23 -25.46 9.97 0.50
N LEU A 24 -25.76 10.96 1.34
CA LEU A 24 -24.72 11.77 1.98
C LEU A 24 -23.81 10.93 2.86
N PHE A 25 -24.35 9.91 3.55
CA PHE A 25 -23.55 9.07 4.41
C PHE A 25 -22.53 8.20 3.64
N TYR A 26 -22.88 7.73 2.45
CA TYR A 26 -22.00 6.85 1.67
C TYR A 26 -21.17 7.56 0.58
N PHE A 27 -21.63 8.69 0.06
CA PHE A 27 -21.02 9.35 -1.13
C PHE A 27 -20.45 10.74 -0.85
N SER A 28 -20.21 11.09 0.42
CA SER A 28 -19.55 12.35 0.74
C SER A 28 -18.07 12.29 0.39
N LYS A 29 -17.63 13.29 -0.37
CA LYS A 29 -16.23 13.45 -0.74
C LYS A 29 -15.35 13.71 0.50
N PRO A 30 -14.06 13.34 0.42
CA PRO A 30 -13.04 13.72 1.39
C PRO A 30 -13.07 15.20 1.73
N THR A 31 -13.04 15.51 3.02
CA THR A 31 -12.69 16.86 3.47
C THR A 31 -11.19 17.06 3.32
N ASN A 32 -10.73 18.31 3.47
CA ASN A 32 -9.31 18.63 3.51
C ASN A 32 -8.58 17.68 4.47
N PHE A 33 -7.40 17.24 4.04
CA PHE A 33 -6.51 16.43 4.86
C PHE A 33 -6.07 17.25 6.10
N PRO A 34 -5.87 16.60 7.28
CA PRO A 34 -5.46 17.30 8.49
C PRO A 34 -4.11 18.02 8.32
N THR A 35 -3.86 19.06 9.11
CA THR A 35 -2.56 19.74 9.14
C THR A 35 -1.52 18.90 9.88
N ASP A 36 -0.24 19.21 9.68
CA ASP A 36 0.86 18.49 10.33
C ASP A 36 0.70 18.41 11.85
N GLU A 37 0.29 19.50 12.52
CA GLU A 37 0.07 19.50 13.97
C GLU A 37 -1.06 18.55 14.38
N GLN A 38 -2.14 18.50 13.58
CA GLN A 38 -3.26 17.60 13.81
C GLN A 38 -2.87 16.14 13.55
N LEU A 39 -2.00 15.88 12.57
CA LEU A 39 -1.46 14.56 12.29
C LEU A 39 -0.60 14.08 13.47
N VAL A 40 0.31 14.91 13.97
CA VAL A 40 1.14 14.61 15.15
C VAL A 40 0.27 14.29 16.36
N GLU A 41 -0.69 15.16 16.69
CA GLU A 41 -1.62 14.94 17.81
C GLU A 41 -2.36 13.62 17.64
N LYS A 42 -2.88 13.35 16.44
CA LYS A 42 -3.73 12.19 16.19
C LYS A 42 -2.96 10.87 16.19
N ILE A 43 -1.76 10.85 15.62
CA ILE A 43 -0.90 9.66 15.65
C ILE A 43 -0.52 9.35 17.09
N ASN A 44 -0.10 10.35 17.87
CA ASN A 44 0.27 10.15 19.28
C ASN A 44 -0.93 9.83 20.17
N GLU A 45 -2.14 10.29 19.85
CA GLU A 45 -3.37 9.90 20.56
C GLU A 45 -3.69 8.41 20.35
N VAL A 46 -3.59 7.94 19.11
CA VAL A 46 -3.97 6.58 18.72
C VAL A 46 -2.87 5.56 19.01
N TYR A 47 -1.61 5.95 18.81
CA TYR A 47 -0.42 5.14 19.07
C TYR A 47 0.67 5.97 19.78
N PRO A 48 0.56 6.16 21.11
CA PRO A 48 1.50 6.98 21.89
C PRO A 48 2.96 6.53 21.82
N GLN A 49 3.22 5.27 21.46
CA GLN A 49 4.57 4.73 21.32
C GLN A 49 5.32 5.27 20.10
N ALA A 50 4.61 5.74 19.06
CA ALA A 50 5.26 6.36 17.90
C ALA A 50 5.99 7.66 18.25
N ARG A 51 5.56 8.35 19.33
CA ARG A 51 6.17 9.59 19.85
C ARG A 51 6.55 10.57 18.74
N VAL A 52 5.64 10.78 17.80
CA VAL A 52 5.84 11.61 16.62
C VAL A 52 6.18 13.03 17.04
N GLU A 53 7.26 13.56 16.48
CA GLU A 53 7.70 14.94 16.69
C GLU A 53 7.35 15.81 15.49
N THR A 54 7.65 15.33 14.28
CA THR A 54 7.54 16.12 13.04
C THR A 54 7.05 15.27 11.89
N ILE A 55 6.09 15.80 11.14
CA ILE A 55 5.69 15.25 9.83
C ILE A 55 6.70 15.71 8.78
N LEU A 56 7.19 14.78 7.96
CA LEU A 56 8.19 15.10 6.94
C LEU A 56 7.52 15.56 5.63
N ASP A 57 6.41 14.93 5.26
CA ASP A 57 5.64 15.24 4.06
C ASP A 57 4.25 14.59 4.11
N SER A 58 3.40 14.86 3.11
CA SER A 58 2.09 14.21 2.93
C SER A 58 1.86 13.87 1.46
N PHE A 59 1.95 12.59 1.13
CA PHE A 59 1.78 12.08 -0.23
C PHE A 59 0.33 11.65 -0.46
N THR A 60 -0.40 12.42 -1.26
CA THR A 60 -1.76 12.06 -1.67
C THR A 60 -1.69 11.01 -2.79
N LEU A 61 -2.03 9.76 -2.47
CA LEU A 61 -2.00 8.65 -3.44
C LEU A 61 -3.25 8.65 -4.32
N ASP A 62 -4.39 8.99 -3.72
CA ASP A 62 -5.64 9.27 -4.43
C ASP A 62 -6.54 10.16 -3.56
N GLN A 63 -7.83 10.26 -3.89
CA GLN A 63 -8.76 11.10 -3.14
C GLN A 63 -8.92 10.67 -1.67
N GLU A 64 -8.81 9.37 -1.39
CA GLU A 64 -9.16 8.74 -0.12
C GLU A 64 -7.97 8.13 0.62
N HIS A 65 -6.75 8.18 0.07
CA HIS A 65 -5.56 7.56 0.63
C HIS A 65 -4.38 8.55 0.66
N VAL A 66 -3.76 8.68 1.84
CA VAL A 66 -2.59 9.54 2.04
C VAL A 66 -1.53 8.78 2.82
N TYR A 67 -0.29 8.86 2.33
CA TYR A 67 0.89 8.36 3.02
C TYR A 67 1.63 9.51 3.68
N VAL A 68 2.03 9.33 4.93
CA VAL A 68 2.66 10.38 5.75
C VAL A 68 3.88 9.81 6.47
N PRO A 69 5.11 10.08 5.98
CA PRO A 69 6.34 9.80 6.70
C PRO A 69 6.55 10.82 7.84
N PHE A 70 7.10 10.36 8.96
CA PHE A 70 7.34 11.20 10.12
C PHE A 70 8.67 10.87 10.81
N LYS A 71 9.10 11.79 11.65
CA LYS A 71 10.23 11.62 12.57
C LYS A 71 9.72 11.62 14.01
N SER A 72 10.17 10.67 14.82
CA SER A 72 9.87 10.60 16.25
C SER A 72 10.87 11.37 17.10
N HIS A 73 10.50 11.64 18.35
CA HIS A 73 11.39 12.23 19.35
C HIS A 73 12.61 11.37 19.67
N ASP A 74 12.52 10.06 19.42
CA ASP A 74 13.62 9.11 19.65
C ASP A 74 14.50 8.97 18.40
N ASN A 75 14.36 9.90 17.45
CA ASN A 75 15.05 9.95 16.16
C ASN A 75 14.69 8.79 15.21
N GLU A 76 13.59 8.07 15.45
CA GLU A 76 13.11 7.04 14.53
C GLU A 76 12.38 7.66 13.34
N TYR A 77 12.49 7.01 12.19
CA TYR A 77 11.87 7.44 10.93
C TYR A 77 10.71 6.49 10.62
N GLY A 78 9.52 6.87 11.06
CA GLY A 78 8.32 6.05 11.00
C GLY A 78 7.38 6.43 9.86
N THR A 79 6.30 5.66 9.71
CA THR A 79 5.32 5.87 8.63
C THR A 79 3.90 5.76 9.12
N SER A 80 2.99 6.53 8.51
CA SER A 80 1.56 6.43 8.79
C SER A 80 0.71 6.45 7.51
N TYR A 81 -0.36 5.66 7.54
CA TYR A 81 -1.17 5.30 6.37
C TYR A 81 -2.59 5.73 6.66
N TRP A 82 -3.08 6.69 5.88
CA TRP A 82 -4.34 7.36 6.16
C TRP A 82 -5.38 7.02 5.12
N VAL A 83 -6.59 6.73 5.58
CA VAL A 83 -7.73 6.44 4.73
C VAL A 83 -8.91 7.33 5.13
N TRP A 84 -9.57 7.91 4.13
CA TRP A 84 -10.84 8.59 4.30
C TRP A 84 -11.95 7.57 4.42
N GLU A 85 -12.53 7.43 5.61
CA GLU A 85 -13.63 6.49 5.83
C GLU A 85 -14.64 7.08 6.81
N LYS A 86 -15.93 7.00 6.47
CA LYS A 86 -17.04 7.49 7.32
C LYS A 86 -16.85 8.97 7.71
N HIS A 87 -16.55 9.80 6.71
CA HIS A 87 -16.40 11.26 6.81
C HIS A 87 -15.23 11.75 7.66
N LYS A 88 -14.20 10.92 7.86
CA LYS A 88 -13.00 11.33 8.56
C LYS A 88 -11.78 10.62 8.04
N TRP A 89 -10.66 11.34 8.04
CA TRP A 89 -9.34 10.77 7.88
C TRP A 89 -9.00 9.96 9.13
N LYS A 90 -8.57 8.71 8.91
CA LYS A 90 -8.13 7.82 9.99
C LYS A 90 -6.74 7.27 9.66
N PRO A 91 -5.84 7.22 10.64
CA PRO A 91 -4.64 6.41 10.50
C PRO A 91 -5.09 4.95 10.58
N MET A 92 -4.90 4.19 9.50
CA MET A 92 -5.20 2.76 9.41
C MET A 92 -4.03 1.90 9.85
N TYR A 93 -2.81 2.35 9.57
CA TYR A 93 -1.58 1.74 10.04
C TYR A 93 -0.57 2.82 10.40
N ILE A 94 0.23 2.55 11.44
CA ILE A 94 1.36 3.37 11.86
C ILE A 94 2.51 2.41 12.13
N ASP A 95 3.69 2.67 11.59
CA ASP A 95 4.92 1.90 11.84
C ASP A 95 5.96 2.85 12.46
N SER A 96 6.70 2.36 13.45
CA SER A 96 7.77 3.12 14.10
C SER A 96 9.02 3.25 13.24
N VAL A 97 9.17 2.37 12.24
CA VAL A 97 10.23 2.43 11.23
C VAL A 97 9.64 2.64 9.83
N GLY A 98 10.51 2.84 8.84
CA GLY A 98 10.13 3.17 7.48
C GLY A 98 10.65 2.20 6.44
N GLU A 99 10.76 0.91 6.79
CA GLU A 99 11.04 -0.15 5.82
C GLU A 99 10.06 -0.07 4.64
N PRO A 100 10.52 -0.29 3.40
CA PRO A 100 9.64 -0.21 2.26
C PRO A 100 8.47 -1.19 2.37
N ARG A 101 7.27 -0.68 2.11
CA ARG A 101 6.02 -1.45 2.10
C ARG A 101 5.36 -1.34 0.74
N PHE A 102 4.73 -2.43 0.33
CA PHE A 102 3.89 -2.44 -0.86
C PHE A 102 2.44 -2.27 -0.45
N TRP A 103 1.90 -1.07 -0.67
CA TRP A 103 0.51 -0.74 -0.35
C TRP A 103 -0.40 -0.99 -1.54
N LYS A 104 -1.28 -1.99 -1.41
CA LYS A 104 -2.35 -2.27 -2.36
C LYS A 104 -3.63 -1.54 -1.93
N ILE A 105 -3.93 -0.40 -2.54
CA ILE A 105 -5.18 0.34 -2.26
C ILE A 105 -6.38 -0.49 -2.72
N ASP A 106 -6.29 -1.08 -3.91
CA ASP A 106 -7.27 -2.04 -4.40
C ASP A 106 -6.56 -3.36 -4.77
N PRO A 107 -6.70 -4.42 -3.98
CA PRO A 107 -6.10 -5.72 -4.28
C PRO A 107 -6.53 -6.34 -5.62
N LYS A 108 -7.63 -5.87 -6.22
CA LYS A 108 -8.12 -6.34 -7.52
C LYS A 108 -7.58 -5.52 -8.69
N ASP A 109 -7.05 -4.33 -8.42
CA ASP A 109 -6.52 -3.42 -9.43
C ASP A 109 -5.07 -3.02 -9.08
N PRO A 110 -4.07 -3.73 -9.65
CA PRO A 110 -2.66 -3.43 -9.42
C PRO A 110 -2.26 -2.00 -9.81
N SER A 111 -3.06 -1.30 -10.62
CA SER A 111 -2.77 0.08 -11.00
C SER A 111 -2.89 1.07 -9.85
N ARG A 112 -3.54 0.67 -8.75
CA ARG A 112 -3.68 1.43 -7.50
C ARG A 112 -2.81 0.82 -6.41
N SER A 113 -1.55 0.54 -6.73
CA SER A 113 -0.57 0.03 -5.78
C SER A 113 0.71 0.86 -5.81
N TYR A 114 1.33 0.99 -4.65
CA TYR A 114 2.47 1.88 -4.44
C TYR A 114 3.52 1.20 -3.57
N ILE A 115 4.79 1.47 -3.84
CA ILE A 115 5.89 1.15 -2.92
C ILE A 115 6.21 2.43 -2.16
N ILE A 116 6.26 2.37 -0.83
CA ILE A 116 6.42 3.55 0.04
C ILE A 116 7.47 3.28 1.11
N TRP A 117 8.26 4.30 1.48
CA TRP A 117 9.41 4.15 2.37
C TRP A 117 9.73 5.44 3.13
N ASN A 118 10.38 5.29 4.29
CA ASN A 118 10.98 6.38 5.07
C ASN A 118 12.27 5.89 5.72
N VAL A 119 13.34 5.83 4.93
CA VAL A 119 14.63 5.27 5.35
C VAL A 119 15.34 6.23 6.30
N HIS A 120 15.89 5.69 7.38
CA HIS A 120 16.65 6.44 8.37
C HIS A 120 17.98 6.93 7.76
N PRO A 121 18.32 8.22 7.90
CA PRO A 121 19.56 8.78 7.33
C PRO A 121 20.87 8.15 7.83
N ASP A 122 20.84 7.39 8.93
CA ASP A 122 22.03 6.78 9.53
C ASP A 122 22.37 5.46 8.84
N ASP A 123 21.43 4.91 8.07
CA ASP A 123 21.63 3.71 7.25
C ASP A 123 22.44 4.01 5.97
N GLN A 124 22.68 5.29 5.66
CA GLN A 124 23.47 5.74 4.51
C GLN A 124 22.98 5.18 3.16
N VAL A 125 21.68 4.87 3.07
CA VAL A 125 21.04 4.45 1.83
C VAL A 125 20.76 5.68 0.99
N THR A 126 21.38 5.75 -0.18
CA THR A 126 21.21 6.88 -1.12
C THR A 126 20.46 6.50 -2.38
N GLY A 127 20.16 5.22 -2.55
CA GLY A 127 19.15 4.77 -3.51
C GLY A 127 18.74 3.33 -3.25
N ALA A 128 17.83 2.81 -4.07
CA ALA A 128 17.48 1.40 -4.06
C ALA A 128 17.06 0.92 -5.44
N ASN A 129 17.42 -0.32 -5.75
CA ASN A 129 16.78 -1.04 -6.85
C ASN A 129 15.57 -1.80 -6.31
N PHE A 130 14.38 -1.48 -6.81
CA PHE A 130 13.16 -2.23 -6.55
C PHE A 130 12.97 -3.29 -7.62
N TYR A 131 12.48 -4.47 -7.22
CA TYR A 131 12.27 -5.59 -8.11
C TYR A 131 10.85 -6.14 -8.03
N LEU A 132 10.26 -6.45 -9.18
CA LEU A 132 9.15 -7.39 -9.27
C LEU A 132 9.70 -8.74 -9.73
N ILE A 133 9.52 -9.75 -8.89
CA ILE A 133 10.04 -11.09 -9.14
C ILE A 133 8.89 -12.07 -9.14
N ARG A 134 8.74 -12.80 -10.25
CA ARG A 134 7.94 -14.02 -10.30
C ARG A 134 8.89 -15.20 -10.44
N ASP A 135 8.88 -16.10 -9.46
CA ASP A 135 9.78 -17.25 -9.50
C ASP A 135 9.49 -18.20 -10.67
N ARG A 136 10.53 -18.91 -11.10
CA ARG A 136 10.33 -20.04 -12.01
C ARG A 136 9.63 -21.17 -11.26
N ASN A 137 8.73 -21.85 -11.94
CA ASN A 137 8.09 -23.03 -11.40
C ASN A 137 8.09 -24.13 -12.46
N TYR A 138 8.15 -25.38 -12.02
CA TYR A 138 8.04 -26.53 -12.88
C TYR A 138 7.15 -27.57 -12.21
N HIS A 139 6.09 -27.97 -12.90
CA HIS A 139 5.18 -28.97 -12.37
C HIS A 139 4.90 -30.06 -13.39
N ILE A 140 4.69 -31.28 -12.87
CA ILE A 140 4.32 -32.45 -13.65
C ILE A 140 2.99 -32.97 -13.12
N SER A 141 1.99 -33.09 -13.97
CA SER A 141 0.69 -33.68 -13.63
C SER A 141 0.17 -34.53 -14.78
N TYR A 142 -0.15 -35.80 -14.53
CA TYR A 142 -0.65 -36.74 -15.54
C TYR A 142 0.13 -36.72 -16.87
N ASP A 143 1.47 -36.81 -16.79
CA ASP A 143 2.41 -36.74 -17.93
C ASP A 143 2.43 -35.41 -18.72
N VAL A 144 1.73 -34.37 -18.23
CA VAL A 144 1.87 -33.00 -18.70
C VAL A 144 2.97 -32.31 -17.89
N ASN A 145 4.01 -31.89 -18.59
CA ASN A 145 5.09 -31.08 -18.05
C ASN A 145 4.80 -29.61 -18.36
N GLU A 146 4.73 -28.76 -17.34
CA GLU A 146 4.55 -27.32 -17.51
C GLU A 146 5.68 -26.58 -16.80
N TYR A 147 6.34 -25.71 -17.57
CA TYR A 147 7.41 -24.85 -17.10
C TYR A 147 6.96 -23.40 -17.15
N ILE A 148 7.09 -22.73 -16.02
CA ILE A 148 6.81 -21.31 -15.86
C ILE A 148 8.15 -20.60 -15.71
N PRO A 149 8.54 -19.73 -16.66
CA PRO A 149 9.79 -19.00 -16.58
C PRO A 149 9.73 -17.91 -15.51
N ARG A 150 10.91 -17.61 -14.95
CA ARG A 150 11.11 -16.48 -14.06
C ARG A 150 10.86 -15.17 -14.80
N VAL A 151 10.32 -14.19 -14.09
CA VAL A 151 10.24 -12.80 -14.53
C VAL A 151 10.90 -11.95 -13.47
N GLN A 152 11.76 -11.04 -13.90
CA GLN A 152 12.45 -10.08 -13.05
C GLN A 152 12.39 -8.73 -13.76
N MET A 153 11.77 -7.76 -13.12
CA MET A 153 11.70 -6.38 -13.58
C MET A 153 12.31 -5.49 -12.50
N GLU A 154 13.06 -4.47 -12.91
CA GLU A 154 13.85 -3.61 -12.03
C GLU A 154 13.47 -2.15 -12.24
N GLU A 155 13.43 -1.39 -11.16
CA GLU A 155 13.27 0.06 -11.14
C GLU A 155 14.23 0.66 -10.12
N TYR A 156 15.13 1.54 -10.55
CA TYR A 156 16.04 2.25 -9.64
C TYR A 156 15.38 3.55 -9.15
N VAL A 157 15.47 3.81 -7.86
CA VAL A 157 15.05 5.06 -7.24
C VAL A 157 16.20 5.68 -6.47
N ASP A 158 16.44 6.96 -6.77
CA ASP A 158 17.42 7.81 -6.09
C ASP A 158 16.79 8.45 -4.84
N PHE A 159 17.49 8.37 -3.71
CA PHE A 159 17.09 8.92 -2.41
C PHE A 159 17.92 10.15 -2.00
N GLU A 160 18.86 10.64 -2.83
CA GLU A 160 19.79 11.72 -2.49
C GLU A 160 19.09 13.00 -1.97
N GLU A 161 17.94 13.37 -2.55
CA GLU A 161 17.18 14.55 -2.10
C GLU A 161 16.34 14.27 -0.84
N LYS A 162 15.75 13.08 -0.75
CA LYS A 162 14.81 12.68 0.30
C LYS A 162 14.92 11.18 0.55
N SER A 163 15.18 10.80 1.80
CA SER A 163 15.20 9.40 2.24
C SER A 163 13.81 8.77 2.40
N TYR A 164 12.75 9.47 1.99
CA TYR A 164 11.36 9.03 2.07
C TYR A 164 10.63 9.33 0.76
N GLY A 165 9.65 8.49 0.43
CA GLY A 165 8.95 8.68 -0.83
C GLY A 165 7.88 7.64 -1.13
N VAL A 166 7.37 7.78 -2.34
CA VAL A 166 6.34 6.94 -2.93
C VAL A 166 6.74 6.66 -4.38
N LEU A 167 6.70 5.39 -4.76
CA LEU A 167 6.87 4.92 -6.11
C LEU A 167 5.54 4.36 -6.59
N GLU A 168 4.95 5.03 -7.58
CA GLU A 168 3.91 4.44 -8.41
C GLU A 168 4.50 3.26 -9.18
N LEU A 169 3.78 2.15 -9.24
CA LEU A 169 4.28 0.99 -9.98
C LEU A 169 4.52 1.34 -11.47
N PRO A 170 5.69 1.01 -12.03
CA PRO A 170 5.97 1.19 -13.45
C PRO A 170 4.91 0.52 -14.34
N ASP A 171 4.65 1.11 -15.51
CA ASP A 171 3.62 0.65 -16.47
C ASP A 171 3.76 -0.83 -16.82
N ASP A 172 4.99 -1.30 -16.99
CA ASP A 172 5.29 -2.68 -17.33
C ASP A 172 4.95 -3.64 -16.17
N TRP A 173 5.21 -3.22 -14.93
CA TRP A 173 4.86 -3.99 -13.73
C TRP A 173 3.34 -4.09 -13.58
N ARG A 174 2.63 -2.96 -13.76
CA ARG A 174 1.16 -2.91 -13.72
C ARG A 174 0.53 -3.79 -14.80
N SER A 175 1.08 -3.73 -16.02
CA SER A 175 0.65 -4.55 -17.15
C SER A 175 0.87 -6.04 -16.89
N PHE A 176 2.02 -6.40 -16.31
CA PHE A 176 2.31 -7.78 -15.93
C PHE A 176 1.37 -8.30 -14.83
N LEU A 177 1.20 -7.54 -13.75
CA LEU A 177 0.33 -7.92 -12.64
C LEU A 177 -1.12 -8.07 -13.09
N SER A 178 -1.66 -7.11 -13.86
CA SER A 178 -3.03 -7.18 -14.36
C SER A 178 -3.28 -8.37 -15.30
N GLN A 179 -2.33 -8.69 -16.19
CA GLN A 179 -2.41 -9.89 -17.02
C GLN A 179 -2.38 -11.17 -16.19
N SER A 180 -1.51 -11.23 -15.18
CA SER A 180 -1.42 -12.40 -14.28
C SER A 180 -2.73 -12.63 -13.53
N THR A 181 -3.35 -11.59 -12.99
CA THR A 181 -4.64 -11.67 -12.29
C THR A 181 -5.77 -12.12 -13.21
N ASN A 182 -5.82 -11.62 -14.45
CA ASN A 182 -6.83 -12.01 -15.43
C ASN A 182 -6.72 -13.49 -15.84
N VAL A 183 -5.49 -13.98 -16.05
CA VAL A 183 -5.25 -15.39 -16.39
C VAL A 183 -5.66 -16.30 -15.24
N SER A 184 -5.27 -15.98 -14.00
CA SER A 184 -5.68 -16.74 -12.81
C SER A 184 -7.20 -16.74 -12.62
N ALA A 185 -7.87 -15.60 -12.82
CA ALA A 185 -9.32 -15.50 -12.72
C ALA A 185 -10.05 -16.33 -13.79
N ALA A 186 -9.50 -16.40 -15.02
CA ALA A 186 -10.06 -17.20 -16.10
C ALA A 186 -9.85 -18.72 -15.91
N GLN A 187 -8.79 -19.14 -15.24
CA GLN A 187 -8.48 -20.55 -14.98
C GLN A 187 -9.27 -21.13 -13.79
N ASN A 188 -9.70 -20.30 -12.85
CA ASN A 188 -10.42 -20.71 -11.63
C ASN A 188 -11.89 -21.15 -11.83
N SER A 189 -12.40 -21.22 -13.06
CA SER A 189 -13.83 -21.49 -13.29
C SER A 189 -14.24 -22.96 -13.40
N GLU A 190 -13.32 -23.92 -13.61
CA GLU A 190 -13.75 -25.31 -13.92
C GLU A 190 -13.20 -26.43 -13.02
N MET A 191 -12.04 -26.29 -12.33
CA MET A 191 -11.57 -27.31 -11.38
C MET A 191 -10.70 -26.73 -10.24
N PRO A 192 -11.22 -26.58 -9.00
CA PRO A 192 -10.52 -25.91 -7.90
C PRO A 192 -9.29 -26.68 -7.33
N PHE A 193 -9.08 -27.92 -7.75
CA PHE A 193 -7.96 -28.77 -7.34
C PHE A 193 -6.83 -28.83 -8.39
N LEU A 194 -7.04 -28.25 -9.58
CA LEU A 194 -6.02 -28.01 -10.61
C LEU A 194 -5.65 -26.53 -10.68
N SER A 195 -5.98 -25.75 -9.64
CA SER A 195 -5.50 -24.39 -9.49
C SER A 195 -3.98 -24.41 -9.55
N ILE A 196 -3.42 -24.06 -10.71
CA ILE A 196 -2.00 -23.73 -10.94
C ILE A 196 -1.65 -22.40 -10.23
N SER A 197 -2.49 -22.01 -9.27
CA SER A 197 -2.52 -20.75 -8.53
C SER A 197 -1.42 -20.78 -7.49
N ASP A 198 -0.28 -20.24 -7.90
CA ASP A 198 0.40 -19.13 -7.24
C ASP A 198 1.87 -19.25 -7.61
N VAL A 199 2.20 -18.76 -8.81
CA VAL A 199 3.59 -18.43 -9.06
C VAL A 199 3.85 -17.20 -8.20
N HIS A 200 4.54 -17.40 -7.08
CA HIS A 200 4.84 -16.37 -6.09
C HIS A 200 5.44 -15.16 -6.81
N THR A 201 4.62 -14.12 -6.95
CA THR A 201 5.08 -12.81 -7.39
C THR A 201 5.33 -12.01 -6.12
N SER A 202 6.55 -11.53 -5.96
CA SER A 202 7.00 -10.76 -4.82
C SER A 202 7.58 -9.44 -5.28
N ILE A 203 7.52 -8.45 -4.40
CA ILE A 203 8.23 -7.19 -4.55
C ILE A 203 9.44 -7.25 -3.63
N GLY A 204 10.61 -6.95 -4.18
CA GLY A 204 11.87 -6.88 -3.45
C GLY A 204 12.51 -5.51 -3.58
N TRP A 205 13.50 -5.26 -2.74
CA TRP A 205 14.37 -4.10 -2.86
C TRP A 205 15.80 -4.44 -2.46
N MET A 206 16.76 -3.77 -3.10
CA MET A 206 18.17 -3.82 -2.78
C MET A 206 18.63 -2.40 -2.44
N PRO A 207 18.78 -2.06 -1.14
CA PRO A 207 19.28 -0.76 -0.69
C PRO A 207 20.75 -0.56 -1.08
N LEU A 208 21.07 0.65 -1.55
CA LEU A 208 22.38 1.03 -2.08
C LEU A 208 22.95 2.24 -1.34
N ASP A 209 24.26 2.23 -1.12
CA ASP A 209 25.03 3.37 -0.59
C ASP A 209 25.52 4.32 -1.71
N ASP A 210 26.27 5.36 -1.32
CA ASP A 210 26.89 6.34 -2.24
C ASP A 210 27.82 5.72 -3.29
N ASN A 211 28.35 4.52 -3.04
CA ASN A 211 29.23 3.81 -3.95
C ASN A 211 28.44 2.86 -4.88
N GLN A 212 27.10 2.86 -4.79
CA GLN A 212 26.21 1.88 -5.42
C GLN A 212 26.48 0.44 -4.96
N GLU A 213 26.99 0.27 -3.74
CA GLU A 213 27.16 -1.02 -3.10
C GLU A 213 25.97 -1.31 -2.19
N MET A 214 25.61 -2.59 -2.06
CA MET A 214 24.52 -3.00 -1.19
C MET A 214 24.86 -2.67 0.27
N THR A 215 23.94 -1.99 0.96
CA THR A 215 24.05 -1.71 2.41
C THR A 215 22.80 -2.17 3.14
N PHE A 216 22.92 -2.73 4.33
CA PHE A 216 21.76 -3.19 5.10
C PHE A 216 21.22 -2.07 6.01
N PRO A 217 19.93 -1.71 5.93
CA PRO A 217 19.40 -0.55 6.64
C PRO A 217 18.95 -0.91 8.06
N GLU A 218 19.90 -1.08 8.98
CA GLU A 218 19.68 -1.55 10.35
C GLU A 218 18.64 -0.72 11.14
N ASN A 219 18.58 0.59 10.89
CA ASN A 219 17.71 1.52 11.63
C ASN A 219 16.33 1.70 10.98
N SER A 220 16.13 1.18 9.77
CA SER A 220 14.86 1.31 9.04
C SER A 220 14.00 0.06 9.07
N VAL A 221 14.48 -1.05 9.60
CA VAL A 221 13.78 -2.35 9.62
C VAL A 221 13.45 -2.81 11.03
N ASN A 222 12.63 -3.87 11.15
CA ASN A 222 12.30 -4.52 12.43
C ASN A 222 11.58 -3.60 13.46
N GLY A 223 10.78 -2.65 12.98
CA GLY A 223 10.02 -1.76 13.83
C GLY A 223 8.77 -2.39 14.46
N HIS A 224 7.95 -1.53 15.04
CA HIS A 224 6.69 -1.89 15.66
C HIS A 224 5.53 -1.16 14.98
N GLY A 225 4.55 -1.94 14.55
CA GLY A 225 3.36 -1.43 13.89
C GLY A 225 2.12 -1.42 14.78
N PHE A 226 1.23 -0.46 14.53
CA PHE A 226 -0.11 -0.38 15.08
C PHE A 226 -1.15 -0.39 13.96
N ILE A 227 -2.08 -1.35 13.99
CA ILE A 227 -3.17 -1.49 13.01
C ILE A 227 -4.48 -0.99 13.63
N ASN A 228 -5.18 -0.12 12.92
CA ASN A 228 -6.43 0.54 13.35
C ASN A 228 -7.58 0.37 12.34
N GLY A 229 -7.48 -0.60 11.43
CA GLY A 229 -8.46 -0.82 10.38
C GLY A 229 -8.00 -1.87 9.38
N GLU A 230 -8.79 -2.01 8.31
CA GLU A 230 -8.43 -2.85 7.18
C GLU A 230 -7.52 -2.05 6.24
N ILE A 231 -6.35 -2.61 5.98
CA ILE A 231 -5.36 -2.10 5.02
C ILE A 231 -4.57 -3.30 4.51
N VAL A 232 -4.23 -3.28 3.23
CA VAL A 232 -3.45 -4.35 2.59
C VAL A 232 -2.05 -3.84 2.32
N LEU A 233 -1.13 -4.23 3.20
CA LEU A 233 0.30 -3.96 3.10
C LEU A 233 1.04 -5.29 2.97
N ASP A 234 1.87 -5.40 1.95
CA ASP A 234 2.82 -6.49 1.82
C ASP A 234 4.24 -6.01 2.14
N PHE A 235 5.07 -6.92 2.62
CA PHE A 235 6.49 -6.67 2.80
C PHE A 235 7.18 -6.53 1.45
N VAL A 236 8.08 -5.55 1.33
CA VAL A 236 9.07 -5.52 0.27
C VAL A 236 10.31 -6.23 0.78
N LEU A 237 10.64 -7.37 0.18
CA LEU A 237 11.70 -8.24 0.68
C LEU A 237 13.07 -7.64 0.38
N THR A 238 13.98 -7.60 1.35
CA THR A 238 15.38 -7.27 1.06
C THR A 238 15.99 -8.35 0.18
N MET A 239 16.57 -7.95 -0.94
CA MET A 239 17.17 -8.83 -1.95
C MET A 239 18.68 -8.64 -2.00
N GLU A 240 19.40 -9.73 -2.19
CA GLU A 240 20.84 -9.73 -2.48
C GLU A 240 21.11 -10.09 -3.95
N GLU A 241 22.33 -9.83 -4.44
CA GLU A 241 22.70 -10.17 -5.82
C GLU A 241 22.48 -11.65 -6.18
N PHE A 242 22.57 -12.56 -5.22
CA PHE A 242 22.37 -13.98 -5.47
C PHE A 242 20.89 -14.35 -5.65
N ASP A 243 19.97 -13.51 -5.19
CA ASP A 243 18.53 -13.70 -5.39
C ASP A 243 18.10 -13.35 -6.81
N LEU A 244 18.95 -12.62 -7.55
CA LEU A 244 18.68 -12.09 -8.89
C LEU A 244 19.17 -13.04 -9.99
N GLU A 245 18.42 -13.09 -11.10
CA GLU A 245 18.85 -13.80 -12.30
C GLU A 245 19.90 -12.96 -13.07
N LYS A 246 20.97 -13.61 -13.53
CA LYS A 246 22.12 -13.01 -14.22
C LYS A 246 22.07 -13.23 -15.73
#